data_AF-A0A814MSF1-F1
#
_entry.id   AF-A0A814MSF1-F1
#
_cell.length_a   1.000
_cell.length_b   1.000
_cell.length_c   1.000
_cell.angle_alpha   90.00
_cell.angle_beta   90.00
_cell.angle_gamma   90.00
#
_symmetry.space_group_name_H-M   'P 1'
#
loop_
_entity.id
_entity.type
_entity.pdbx_description
1 polymer ?
#
loop_
_entity_poly.entity_id
_entity_poly.type
_entity_poly.pdbx_seq_one_letter_code
_entity_poly.pdbx_strand_id
1 'polypeptide(L)'
;MYSLIFLLNFFLSTSLYINAEIISNNEISYPTLWQTVPESLTEYPLVDDDNSSSQYRLIDPWFYPHRLGLYKILINITTPLMPFCSSSNASNILFALPSQFGWQYDSNRLFTNGTLNISLNSWWASANYYLSVIPFLAAIDVGLIPYESFRIVQYENFCSNSIQCFKQVAKAMEQWHKFFIHLQQSHKNIDDRILDNDYLGPMWLAYEASIENALPLIQSKLSYLPSNVERLFGYSWGRLINLIAMTRKNTNLYETIKNQRTFLPRRMLLESDRLTQTNDLPELVNKSLQVLFSFRFDWLTYIEKIWSKLTCNYEARIYAQYTLESMATSKFLALKYLTQAMINAILFQCDTTFKIDL
;
A
#
# COMPACT_ATOMS: atom_id res chain seq x y z
N MET A 1 -24.60 -18.96 3.71
CA MET A 1 -24.66 -20.07 2.74
C MET A 1 -24.48 -19.56 1.30
N TYR A 2 -25.29 -18.62 0.82
CA TYR A 2 -25.17 -18.03 -0.54
C TYR A 2 -23.83 -17.33 -0.85
N SER A 3 -23.14 -16.77 0.15
CA SER A 3 -21.86 -16.07 -0.03
C SER A 3 -20.65 -17.03 -0.15
N LEU A 4 -20.67 -18.16 0.56
CA LEU A 4 -19.67 -19.22 0.41
C LEU A 4 -19.81 -19.89 -0.96
N ILE A 5 -21.06 -20.06 -1.40
CA ILE A 5 -21.43 -20.55 -2.74
C ILE A 5 -20.90 -19.60 -3.83
N PHE A 6 -20.77 -18.28 -3.59
CA PHE A 6 -20.16 -17.37 -4.57
C PHE A 6 -18.64 -17.46 -4.63
N LEU A 7 -17.94 -17.56 -3.50
CA LEU A 7 -16.49 -17.87 -3.51
C LEU A 7 -16.22 -19.20 -4.21
N LEU A 8 -17.02 -20.23 -3.91
CA LEU A 8 -17.01 -21.51 -4.62
C LEU A 8 -17.37 -21.35 -6.11
N ASN A 9 -18.37 -20.55 -6.46
CA ASN A 9 -18.73 -20.28 -7.87
C ASN A 9 -17.66 -19.46 -8.60
N PHE A 10 -16.92 -18.58 -7.93
CA PHE A 10 -15.76 -17.90 -8.50
C PHE A 10 -14.67 -18.91 -8.89
N PHE A 11 -14.43 -19.92 -8.04
CA PHE A 11 -13.55 -21.05 -8.35
C PHE A 11 -14.10 -21.97 -9.45
N LEU A 12 -15.43 -22.06 -9.62
CA LEU A 12 -16.10 -22.97 -10.58
C LEU A 12 -16.45 -22.34 -11.95
N SER A 13 -16.60 -21.01 -12.07
CA SER A 13 -17.25 -20.36 -13.22
C SER A 13 -16.32 -19.67 -14.24
N THR A 14 -15.00 -19.69 -14.01
CA THR A 14 -14.03 -19.14 -14.96
C THR A 14 -13.05 -20.25 -15.34
N SER A 15 -12.57 -20.30 -16.60
CA SER A 15 -11.71 -21.39 -17.10
C SER A 15 -10.59 -21.76 -16.13
N LEU A 16 -10.42 -23.05 -15.86
CA LEU A 16 -9.36 -23.57 -14.98
C LEU A 16 -8.00 -23.19 -15.56
N TYR A 17 -7.22 -22.41 -14.81
CA TYR A 17 -5.80 -22.20 -15.12
C TYR A 17 -5.00 -23.33 -14.49
N ILE A 18 -4.43 -24.21 -15.32
CA ILE A 18 -3.71 -25.42 -14.88
C ILE A 18 -2.22 -25.09 -14.65
N ASN A 19 -1.94 -24.06 -13.85
CA ASN A 19 -0.61 -23.50 -13.54
C ASN A 19 -0.09 -22.48 -14.56
N ALA A 20 0.40 -21.34 -14.06
CA ALA A 20 1.25 -20.41 -14.79
C ALA A 20 2.63 -20.39 -14.15
N GLU A 21 3.67 -20.26 -14.98
CA GLU A 21 5.06 -20.26 -14.54
C GLU A 21 5.43 -18.90 -13.91
N ILE A 22 6.05 -18.92 -12.73
CA ILE A 22 6.55 -17.73 -12.06
C ILE A 22 8.01 -17.54 -12.46
N ILE A 23 8.29 -16.54 -13.30
CA ILE A 23 9.68 -16.17 -13.61
C ILE A 23 10.22 -15.35 -12.44
N SER A 24 11.07 -15.94 -11.59
CA SER A 24 11.73 -15.23 -10.48
C SER A 24 13.02 -14.58 -10.97
N ASN A 25 12.99 -13.27 -11.22
CA ASN A 25 14.22 -12.49 -11.27
C ASN A 25 14.41 -11.81 -9.90
N ASN A 26 15.37 -12.32 -9.11
CA ASN A 26 15.57 -11.97 -7.70
C ASN A 26 16.37 -10.68 -7.49
N GLU A 27 16.67 -9.92 -8.55
CA GLU A 27 17.36 -8.63 -8.40
C GLU A 27 16.47 -7.62 -7.68
N ILE A 28 16.91 -7.19 -6.50
CA ILE A 28 16.31 -6.13 -5.71
C ILE A 28 16.45 -4.83 -6.51
N SER A 29 15.32 -4.24 -6.90
CA SER A 29 15.29 -2.91 -7.50
C SER A 29 14.59 -1.98 -6.53
N TYR A 30 15.30 -0.93 -6.13
CA TYR A 30 14.69 0.20 -5.45
C TYR A 30 13.87 1.03 -6.45
N PRO A 31 12.97 1.91 -5.96
CA PRO A 31 12.30 2.87 -6.82
C PRO A 31 13.28 3.71 -7.64
N THR A 32 12.86 4.10 -8.84
CA THR A 32 13.62 5.00 -9.71
C THR A 32 14.07 6.25 -8.92
N LEU A 33 15.36 6.63 -9.05
CA LEU A 33 16.00 7.74 -8.31
C LEU A 33 16.22 7.54 -6.81
N TRP A 34 15.95 6.37 -6.22
CA TRP A 34 16.11 6.14 -4.77
C TRP A 34 17.47 6.57 -4.17
N GLN A 35 18.55 6.40 -4.93
CA GLN A 35 19.90 6.76 -4.46
C GLN A 35 20.15 8.28 -4.47
N THR A 36 19.38 9.05 -5.23
CA THR A 36 19.61 10.49 -5.43
C THR A 36 18.57 11.38 -4.75
N VAL A 37 17.54 10.81 -4.13
CA VAL A 37 16.55 11.58 -3.36
C VAL A 37 17.01 11.85 -1.93
N PRO A 38 16.48 12.93 -1.30
CA PRO A 38 16.83 13.31 0.07
C PRO A 38 16.71 12.15 1.06
N GLU A 39 17.72 11.93 1.88
CA GLU A 39 17.69 10.95 2.98
C GLU A 39 17.53 11.56 4.37
N SER A 40 17.61 12.88 4.46
CA SER A 40 17.39 13.70 5.64
C SER A 40 16.68 15.02 5.29
N LEU A 41 16.13 15.71 6.29
CA LEU A 41 15.52 17.04 6.09
C LEU A 41 16.53 18.07 5.56
N THR A 42 17.81 17.95 5.95
CA THR A 42 18.87 18.89 5.56
C THR A 42 19.17 18.95 4.06
N GLU A 43 18.81 17.90 3.32
CA GLU A 43 19.06 17.79 1.88
C GLU A 43 17.96 18.44 1.03
N TYR A 44 16.84 18.85 1.63
CA TYR A 44 15.84 19.63 0.92
C TYR A 44 16.32 21.08 0.68
N PRO A 45 15.82 21.73 -0.39
CA PRO A 45 16.15 23.12 -0.69
C PRO A 45 15.90 24.04 0.50
N LEU A 46 16.90 24.85 0.86
CA LEU A 46 16.78 25.90 1.87
C LEU A 46 16.21 27.16 1.21
N VAL A 47 15.17 27.74 1.79
CA VAL A 47 14.49 28.94 1.29
C VAL A 47 14.40 29.96 2.42
N ASP A 48 14.62 31.23 2.09
CA ASP A 48 14.43 32.35 3.01
C ASP A 48 12.93 32.61 3.22
N ASP A 49 12.51 32.89 4.44
CA ASP A 49 11.15 33.31 4.72
C ASP A 49 11.03 34.84 4.54
N ASP A 50 10.33 35.28 3.49
CA ASP A 50 10.19 36.70 3.16
C ASP A 50 9.61 37.55 4.33
N ASN A 51 8.90 36.90 5.27
CA ASN A 51 8.21 37.54 6.38
C ASN A 51 8.94 37.46 7.72
N SER A 52 9.97 36.62 7.84
CA SER A 52 10.75 36.48 9.05
C SER A 52 12.15 36.10 8.61
N SER A 53 13.22 36.77 9.05
CA SER A 53 14.60 36.49 8.60
C SER A 53 15.15 35.07 8.93
N SER A 54 14.26 34.10 9.14
CA SER A 54 14.48 32.67 9.27
C SER A 54 14.51 31.97 7.90
N GLN A 55 15.09 30.77 7.89
CA GLN A 55 15.14 29.89 6.73
C GLN A 55 14.38 28.60 7.03
N TYR A 56 13.86 27.95 6.00
CA TYR A 56 13.20 26.66 6.12
C TYR A 56 13.50 25.75 4.94
N ARG A 57 13.36 24.45 5.16
CA ARG A 57 13.45 23.41 4.12
C ARG A 57 12.15 23.34 3.34
N LEU A 58 12.18 23.55 2.03
CA LEU A 58 11.01 23.47 1.17
C LEU A 58 10.81 22.04 0.65
N ILE A 59 9.64 21.48 0.91
CA ILE A 59 9.25 20.16 0.44
C ILE A 59 8.07 20.32 -0.52
N ASP A 60 8.27 20.03 -1.81
CA ASP A 60 7.18 19.99 -2.78
C ASP A 60 6.72 18.54 -2.98
N PRO A 61 5.57 18.12 -2.40
CA PRO A 61 5.10 16.76 -2.59
C PRO A 61 4.68 16.50 -4.04
N TRP A 62 4.49 17.49 -4.91
CA TRP A 62 4.20 17.27 -6.34
C TRP A 62 5.45 17.23 -7.22
N PHE A 63 6.63 17.20 -6.59
CA PHE A 63 7.89 16.88 -7.24
C PHE A 63 8.34 15.46 -6.82
N TYR A 64 8.57 14.59 -7.80
CA TYR A 64 8.82 13.17 -7.56
C TYR A 64 10.00 12.89 -6.60
N PRO A 65 11.19 13.49 -6.77
CA PRO A 65 12.30 13.33 -5.83
C PRO A 65 11.96 13.74 -4.39
N HIS A 66 11.22 14.85 -4.21
CA HIS A 66 10.83 15.32 -2.89
C HIS A 66 9.85 14.34 -2.23
N ARG A 67 8.80 13.89 -2.93
CA ARG A 67 7.86 12.92 -2.36
C ARG A 67 8.53 11.59 -2.03
N LEU A 68 9.41 11.10 -2.90
CA LEU A 68 10.16 9.87 -2.65
C LEU A 68 11.14 10.03 -1.46
N GLY A 69 11.72 11.22 -1.28
CA GLY A 69 12.58 11.55 -0.13
C GLY A 69 11.84 11.45 1.21
N LEU A 70 10.55 11.81 1.28
CA LEU A 70 9.74 11.62 2.50
C LEU A 70 9.73 10.15 2.95
N TYR A 71 9.59 9.23 1.99
CA TYR A 71 9.66 7.80 2.27
C TYR A 71 11.05 7.36 2.70
N LYS A 72 12.11 7.85 2.04
CA LYS A 72 13.49 7.49 2.38
C LYS A 72 13.83 7.91 3.80
N ILE A 73 13.42 9.11 4.22
CA ILE A 73 13.55 9.57 5.61
C ILE A 73 12.81 8.63 6.55
N LEU A 74 11.52 8.34 6.30
CA LEU A 74 10.72 7.44 7.13
C LEU A 74 11.36 6.05 7.29
N ILE A 75 11.88 5.48 6.20
CA ILE A 75 12.59 4.20 6.24
C ILE A 75 13.84 4.31 7.12
N ASN A 76 14.66 5.35 6.93
CA ASN A 76 15.89 5.53 7.67
C ASN A 76 15.66 5.70 9.18
N ILE A 77 14.66 6.49 9.58
CA ILE A 77 14.38 6.73 11.00
C ILE A 77 13.69 5.55 11.70
N THR A 78 12.97 4.69 10.96
CA THR A 78 12.22 3.57 11.55
C THR A 78 12.99 2.25 11.53
N THR A 79 13.95 2.05 10.62
CA THR A 79 14.76 0.83 10.59
C THR A 79 15.43 0.53 11.95
N PRO A 80 16.08 1.49 12.64
CA PRO A 80 16.70 1.22 13.94
C PRO A 80 15.71 0.81 15.04
N LEU A 81 14.41 1.11 14.86
CA LEU A 81 13.33 0.79 15.78
C LEU A 81 12.71 -0.58 15.52
N MET A 82 13.06 -1.22 14.40
CA MET A 82 12.55 -2.52 13.99
C MET A 82 13.67 -3.56 14.07
N PRO A 83 13.75 -4.36 15.14
CA PRO A 83 14.90 -5.25 15.41
C PRO A 83 15.09 -6.39 14.39
N PHE A 84 14.12 -6.63 13.50
CA PHE A 84 14.23 -7.56 12.37
C PHE A 84 14.76 -6.92 11.08
N CYS A 85 15.01 -5.60 11.08
CA CYS A 85 15.51 -4.92 9.89
C CYS A 85 16.99 -5.23 9.62
N SER A 86 17.31 -5.42 8.34
CA SER A 86 18.69 -5.55 7.87
C SER A 86 19.39 -4.19 7.78
N SER A 87 20.73 -4.20 7.71
CA SER A 87 21.53 -3.00 7.47
C SER A 87 21.26 -2.32 6.12
N SER A 88 20.68 -3.04 5.15
CA SER A 88 20.28 -2.48 3.85
C SER A 88 18.90 -1.79 3.86
N ASN A 89 18.25 -1.74 5.02
CA ASN A 89 16.86 -1.34 5.24
C ASN A 89 15.81 -2.20 4.50
N ALA A 90 16.20 -3.11 3.60
CA ALA A 90 15.26 -3.82 2.70
C ALA A 90 14.18 -4.63 3.42
N SER A 91 14.42 -5.02 4.68
CA SER A 91 13.46 -5.71 5.55
C SER A 91 12.45 -4.76 6.24
N ASN A 92 12.58 -3.44 6.10
CA ASN A 92 11.68 -2.47 6.69
C ASN A 92 10.30 -2.56 6.04
N ILE A 93 9.26 -2.77 6.85
CA ILE A 93 7.89 -3.02 6.40
C ILE A 93 7.23 -1.78 5.77
N LEU A 94 7.82 -0.58 5.91
CA LEU A 94 7.30 0.61 5.24
C LEU A 94 7.70 0.68 3.76
N PHE A 95 8.54 -0.25 3.26
CA PHE A 95 9.01 -0.23 1.86
C PHE A 95 7.89 -0.38 0.82
N ALA A 96 6.72 -0.91 1.17
CA ALA A 96 5.60 -0.95 0.25
C ALA A 96 5.16 0.46 -0.20
N LEU A 97 5.29 1.48 0.65
CA LEU A 97 4.92 2.85 0.33
C LEU A 97 5.76 3.44 -0.82
N PRO A 98 7.12 3.52 -0.72
CA PRO A 98 7.94 4.00 -1.82
C PRO A 98 7.93 3.05 -3.03
N SER A 99 7.80 1.73 -2.83
CA SER A 99 7.71 0.78 -3.94
C SER A 99 6.45 0.98 -4.77
N GLN A 100 5.30 1.23 -4.12
CA GLN A 100 4.06 1.55 -4.81
C GLN A 100 4.15 2.89 -5.54
N PHE A 101 4.78 3.89 -4.93
CA PHE A 101 5.00 5.19 -5.57
C PHE A 101 5.95 5.09 -6.77
N GLY A 102 7.01 4.30 -6.67
CA GLY A 102 7.92 3.96 -7.78
C GLY A 102 7.20 3.29 -8.94
N TRP A 103 6.40 2.25 -8.67
CA TRP A 103 5.58 1.61 -9.70
C TRP A 103 4.60 2.59 -10.37
N GLN A 104 4.00 3.52 -9.62
CA GLN A 104 3.13 4.56 -10.19
C GLN A 104 3.91 5.52 -11.10
N TYR A 105 5.15 5.86 -10.75
CA TYR A 105 6.02 6.69 -11.58
C TYR A 105 6.40 5.97 -12.88
N ASP A 106 6.93 4.76 -12.77
CA ASP A 106 7.43 3.98 -13.92
C ASP A 106 6.31 3.61 -14.90
N SER A 107 5.08 3.43 -14.40
CA SER A 107 3.90 3.15 -15.23
C SER A 107 3.16 4.40 -15.74
N ASN A 108 3.72 5.59 -15.50
CA ASN A 108 3.15 6.90 -15.83
C ASN A 108 1.78 7.20 -15.18
N ARG A 109 1.40 6.48 -14.12
CA ARG A 109 0.18 6.74 -13.35
C ARG A 109 0.21 8.07 -12.60
N LEU A 110 1.40 8.60 -12.35
CA LEU A 110 1.62 9.94 -11.80
C LEU A 110 1.42 11.07 -12.84
N PHE A 111 1.19 10.72 -14.12
CA PHE A 111 1.11 11.66 -15.26
C PHE A 111 2.31 12.60 -15.34
N THR A 112 3.50 12.05 -15.13
CA THR A 112 4.75 12.82 -15.20
C THR A 112 5.19 13.07 -16.63
N ASN A 113 4.74 12.22 -17.57
CA ASN A 113 5.06 12.30 -19.00
C ASN A 113 6.57 12.43 -19.27
N GLY A 114 7.38 11.67 -18.51
CA GLY A 114 8.83 11.67 -18.61
C GLY A 114 9.55 12.80 -17.86
N THR A 115 8.82 13.65 -17.13
CA THR A 115 9.39 14.69 -16.25
C THR A 115 9.45 14.22 -14.79
N LEU A 116 9.93 15.08 -13.89
CA LEU A 116 9.89 14.85 -12.44
C LEU A 116 8.65 15.49 -11.77
N ASN A 117 7.88 16.29 -12.51
CA ASN A 117 6.70 16.97 -12.00
C ASN A 117 5.50 16.02 -12.04
N ILE A 118 4.82 15.89 -10.92
CA ILE A 118 3.64 15.04 -10.76
C ILE A 118 2.39 15.89 -11.07
N SER A 119 1.47 15.36 -11.87
CA SER A 119 0.23 16.08 -12.16
C SER A 119 -0.71 16.09 -10.95
N LEU A 120 -1.24 17.27 -10.63
CA LEU A 120 -2.35 17.42 -9.68
C LEU A 120 -3.63 16.70 -10.14
N ASN A 121 -3.77 16.41 -11.43
CA ASN A 121 -4.94 15.68 -11.97
C ASN A 121 -4.80 14.16 -11.83
N SER A 122 -3.62 13.64 -11.44
CA SER A 122 -3.44 12.21 -11.24
C SER A 122 -4.21 11.73 -10.01
N TRP A 123 -5.16 10.82 -10.22
CA TRP A 123 -5.87 10.12 -9.15
C TRP A 123 -4.89 9.30 -8.29
N TRP A 124 -3.99 8.56 -8.93
CA TRP A 124 -2.98 7.74 -8.26
C TRP A 124 -2.05 8.56 -7.38
N ALA A 125 -1.56 9.68 -7.89
CA ALA A 125 -0.72 10.58 -7.12
C ALA A 125 -1.49 11.24 -5.97
N SER A 126 -2.79 11.52 -6.16
CA SER A 126 -3.63 12.07 -5.09
C SER A 126 -3.88 11.07 -3.97
N ALA A 127 -4.10 9.78 -4.30
CA ALA A 127 -4.18 8.72 -3.29
C ALA A 127 -2.84 8.56 -2.53
N ASN A 128 -1.74 8.50 -3.29
CA ASN A 128 -0.41 8.32 -2.71
C ASN A 128 0.07 9.51 -1.87
N TYR A 129 -0.46 10.72 -2.10
CA TYR A 129 -0.21 11.88 -1.22
C TYR A 129 -0.52 11.55 0.24
N TYR A 130 -1.67 10.94 0.50
CA TYR A 130 -2.07 10.58 1.87
C TYR A 130 -1.26 9.42 2.43
N LEU A 131 -0.64 8.60 1.57
CA LEU A 131 0.31 7.58 1.98
C LEU A 131 1.74 8.10 2.14
N SER A 132 2.06 9.35 1.78
CA SER A 132 3.40 9.95 1.91
C SER A 132 3.43 11.03 2.98
N VAL A 133 2.61 12.06 2.83
CA VAL A 133 2.64 13.25 3.70
C VAL A 133 2.10 12.95 5.09
N ILE A 134 1.05 12.14 5.21
CA ILE A 134 0.45 11.79 6.52
C ILE A 134 1.42 11.00 7.41
N PRO A 135 2.02 9.87 6.97
CA PRO A 135 3.01 9.19 7.81
C PRO A 135 4.22 10.08 8.12
N PHE A 136 4.65 10.93 7.19
CA PHE A 136 5.77 11.84 7.43
C PHE A 136 5.46 12.85 8.54
N LEU A 137 4.32 13.54 8.46
CA LEU A 137 3.90 14.50 9.48
C LEU A 137 3.61 13.82 10.83
N ALA A 138 3.03 12.63 10.81
CA ALA A 138 2.84 11.83 12.01
C ALA A 138 4.17 11.49 12.71
N ALA A 139 5.22 11.13 11.95
CA ALA A 139 6.54 10.86 12.51
C ALA A 139 7.21 12.13 13.08
N ILE A 140 6.98 13.30 12.46
CA ILE A 140 7.41 14.61 13.02
C ILE A 140 6.71 14.87 14.35
N ASP A 141 5.39 14.72 14.40
CA ASP A 141 4.58 15.04 15.59
C ASP A 141 4.97 14.20 16.81
N VAL A 142 5.33 12.92 16.61
CA VAL A 142 5.77 12.03 17.70
C VAL A 142 7.28 12.15 18.00
N GLY A 143 7.98 13.09 17.36
CA GLY A 143 9.38 13.40 17.62
C GLY A 143 10.38 12.37 17.07
N LEU A 144 10.01 11.57 16.07
CA LEU A 144 10.95 10.63 15.43
C LEU A 144 11.91 11.30 14.46
N ILE A 145 11.50 12.42 13.87
CA ILE A 145 12.34 13.21 12.97
C ILE A 145 12.77 14.47 13.76
N PRO A 146 14.08 14.78 13.81
CA PRO A 146 14.58 15.96 14.52
C PRO A 146 13.87 17.24 14.06
N TYR A 147 13.69 18.16 15.00
CA TYR A 147 13.05 19.44 14.72
C TYR A 147 13.95 20.30 13.84
N GLU A 148 13.68 20.31 12.54
CA GLU A 148 14.18 21.29 11.58
C GLU A 148 13.00 22.10 11.05
N SER A 149 13.21 23.39 10.76
CA SER A 149 12.17 24.21 10.14
C SER A 149 11.96 23.74 8.70
N PHE A 150 10.78 23.21 8.39
CA PHE A 150 10.37 22.84 7.02
C PHE A 150 8.98 23.37 6.70
N ARG A 151 8.69 23.52 5.40
CA ARG A 151 7.35 23.80 4.89
C ARG A 151 7.05 22.87 3.73
N ILE A 152 5.91 22.20 3.80
CA ILE A 152 5.35 21.47 2.66
C ILE A 152 4.59 22.48 1.80
N VAL A 153 4.86 22.50 0.48
CA VAL A 153 4.14 23.37 -0.46
C VAL A 153 2.64 23.07 -0.36
N GLN A 154 1.85 24.10 -0.12
CA GLN A 154 0.40 24.00 -0.01
C GLN A 154 -0.23 23.89 -1.40
N TYR A 155 -1.06 22.87 -1.60
CA TYR A 155 -1.90 22.72 -2.78
C TYR A 155 -3.36 22.64 -2.37
N GLU A 156 -4.27 23.13 -3.23
CA GLU A 156 -5.70 23.13 -2.93
C GLU A 156 -6.20 21.70 -2.67
N ASN A 157 -7.07 21.54 -1.68
CA ASN A 157 -7.67 20.26 -1.27
C ASN A 157 -6.71 19.24 -0.63
N PHE A 158 -5.45 19.61 -0.36
CA PHE A 158 -4.48 18.78 0.36
C PHE A 158 -3.97 19.49 1.61
N CYS A 159 -4.02 18.83 2.77
CA CYS A 159 -3.40 19.35 3.98
C CYS A 159 -1.86 19.38 3.88
N SER A 160 -1.19 20.43 4.36
CA SER A 160 0.28 20.59 4.27
C SER A 160 1.00 20.55 5.62
N ASN A 161 0.26 20.53 6.73
CA ASN A 161 0.81 20.48 8.08
C ASN A 161 -0.10 19.68 9.01
N SER A 162 0.42 19.29 10.16
CA SER A 162 -0.26 18.40 11.11
C SER A 162 -1.64 18.91 11.50
N ILE A 163 -1.80 20.20 11.80
CA ILE A 163 -3.09 20.79 12.19
C ILE A 163 -4.14 20.62 11.08
N GLN A 164 -3.77 20.94 9.83
CA GLN A 164 -4.67 20.74 8.70
C GLN A 164 -4.96 19.26 8.45
N CYS A 165 -3.95 18.39 8.57
CA CYS A 165 -4.11 16.97 8.29
C CYS A 165 -4.95 16.26 9.35
N PHE A 166 -4.83 16.62 10.62
CA PHE A 166 -5.75 16.15 11.66
C PHE A 166 -7.19 16.59 11.41
N LYS A 167 -7.42 17.79 10.86
CA LYS A 167 -8.77 18.23 10.48
C LYS A 167 -9.32 17.48 9.27
N GLN A 168 -8.47 17.15 8.29
CA GLN A 168 -8.91 16.56 7.03
C GLN A 168 -9.03 15.02 7.09
N VAL A 169 -8.07 14.35 7.74
CA VAL A 169 -7.90 12.89 7.76
C VAL A 169 -7.47 12.39 9.16
N ALA A 170 -8.23 12.79 10.18
CA ALA A 170 -7.93 12.50 11.59
C ALA A 170 -7.56 11.03 11.86
N LYS A 171 -8.37 10.09 11.38
CA LYS A 171 -8.16 8.65 11.59
C LYS A 171 -6.80 8.19 11.05
N ALA A 172 -6.40 8.68 9.87
CA ALA A 172 -5.10 8.34 9.29
C ALA A 172 -3.94 8.88 10.14
N MET A 173 -3.99 10.16 10.55
CA MET A 173 -2.97 10.75 11.44
C MET A 173 -2.87 9.98 12.76
N GLU A 174 -4.00 9.68 13.40
CA GLU A 174 -4.04 8.95 14.69
C GLU A 174 -3.45 7.54 14.60
N GLN A 175 -3.73 6.81 13.52
CA GLN A 175 -3.20 5.45 13.36
C GLN A 175 -1.69 5.47 13.09
N TRP A 176 -1.20 6.43 12.29
CA TRP A 176 0.25 6.61 12.12
C TRP A 176 0.94 7.05 13.41
N HIS A 177 0.34 7.94 14.19
CA HIS A 177 0.83 8.31 15.53
C HIS A 177 0.97 7.07 16.43
N LYS A 178 -0.10 6.26 16.53
CA LYS A 178 -0.10 5.02 17.34
C LYS A 178 1.00 4.06 16.88
N PHE A 179 1.15 3.87 15.57
CA PHE A 179 2.20 3.02 15.01
C PHE A 179 3.59 3.51 15.39
N PHE A 180 3.89 4.79 15.20
CA PHE A 180 5.22 5.33 15.50
C PHE A 180 5.55 5.37 16.99
N ILE A 181 4.59 5.69 17.85
CA ILE A 181 4.74 5.60 19.31
C ILE A 181 5.03 4.15 19.72
N HIS A 182 4.34 3.19 19.09
CA HIS A 182 4.57 1.78 19.36
C HIS A 182 5.97 1.33 18.93
N LEU A 183 6.48 1.77 17.76
CA LEU A 183 7.85 1.46 17.33
C LEU A 183 8.93 1.97 18.31
N GLN A 184 8.67 3.05 19.04
CA GLN A 184 9.61 3.56 20.05
C GLN A 184 9.70 2.65 21.28
N GLN A 185 8.78 1.69 21.44
CA GLN A 185 8.79 0.71 22.53
C GLN A 185 9.81 -0.39 22.22
N SER A 186 10.65 -0.74 23.20
CA SER A 186 11.69 -1.75 22.99
C SER A 186 11.13 -3.17 23.05
N HIS A 187 11.14 -3.88 21.93
CA HIS A 187 10.85 -5.32 21.88
C HIS A 187 12.13 -6.12 21.71
N LYS A 188 12.36 -7.11 22.59
CA LYS A 188 13.45 -8.09 22.46
C LYS A 188 12.89 -9.41 21.96
N ASN A 189 13.61 -10.07 21.05
CA ASN A 189 13.26 -11.36 20.42
C ASN A 189 11.93 -11.31 19.66
N ILE A 190 11.99 -10.96 18.37
CA ILE A 190 10.83 -10.95 17.48
C ILE A 190 10.69 -12.33 16.83
N ASP A 191 9.55 -12.98 17.10
CA ASP A 191 9.08 -14.10 16.28
C ASP A 191 8.05 -13.60 15.24
N ASP A 192 7.60 -14.51 14.37
CA ASP A 192 6.66 -14.15 13.30
C ASP A 192 5.29 -13.65 13.82
N ARG A 193 4.86 -14.10 15.01
CA ARG A 193 3.59 -13.67 15.62
C ARG A 193 3.69 -12.27 16.20
N ILE A 194 4.83 -11.93 16.79
CA ILE A 194 5.13 -10.56 17.25
C ILE A 194 5.27 -9.65 16.03
N LEU A 195 6.00 -10.06 14.99
CA LEU A 195 6.07 -9.29 13.74
C LEU A 195 4.67 -9.00 13.16
N ASP A 196 3.80 -10.01 13.12
CA ASP A 196 2.44 -9.85 12.61
C ASP A 196 1.58 -8.92 13.50
N ASN A 197 1.58 -9.15 14.82
CA ASN A 197 0.67 -8.44 15.73
C ASN A 197 1.14 -7.04 16.09
N ASP A 198 2.43 -6.85 16.33
CA ASP A 198 2.97 -5.62 16.90
C ASP A 198 3.48 -4.67 15.79
N TYR A 199 3.88 -5.19 14.62
CA TYR A 199 4.40 -4.35 13.55
C TYR A 199 3.48 -4.30 12.33
N LEU A 200 3.14 -5.45 11.74
CA LEU A 200 2.34 -5.48 10.50
C LEU A 200 0.89 -5.05 10.75
N GLY A 201 0.27 -5.49 11.83
CA GLY A 201 -1.11 -5.11 12.20
C GLY A 201 -1.30 -3.59 12.31
N PRO A 202 -0.58 -2.91 13.23
CA PRO A 202 -0.61 -1.45 13.36
C PRO A 202 -0.27 -0.70 12.08
N MET A 203 0.76 -1.15 11.35
CA MET A 203 1.13 -0.55 10.07
C MET A 203 -0.01 -0.63 9.05
N TRP A 204 -0.66 -1.80 8.92
CA TRP A 204 -1.77 -1.98 7.99
C TRP A 204 -3.01 -1.18 8.38
N LEU A 205 -3.29 -1.02 9.68
CA LEU A 205 -4.36 -0.13 10.17
C LEU A 205 -4.12 1.33 9.76
N ALA A 206 -2.88 1.80 9.84
CA ALA A 206 -2.51 3.15 9.40
C ALA A 206 -2.58 3.31 7.87
N TYR A 207 -2.16 2.29 7.13
CA TYR A 207 -2.25 2.24 5.67
C TYR A 207 -3.71 2.29 5.20
N GLU A 208 -4.56 1.44 5.77
CA GLU A 208 -6.00 1.37 5.45
C GLU A 208 -6.69 2.69 5.79
N ALA A 209 -6.48 3.24 7.00
CA ALA A 209 -7.04 4.53 7.39
C ALA A 209 -6.67 5.66 6.42
N SER A 210 -5.44 5.65 5.90
CA SER A 210 -4.98 6.62 4.89
C SER A 210 -5.77 6.49 3.59
N ILE A 211 -5.96 5.28 3.08
CA ILE A 211 -6.72 5.03 1.85
C ILE A 211 -8.22 5.32 2.04
N GLU A 212 -8.83 4.83 3.11
CA GLU A 212 -10.24 5.04 3.42
C GLU A 212 -10.61 6.53 3.49
N ASN A 213 -9.74 7.33 4.13
CA ASN A 213 -9.96 8.78 4.25
C ASN A 213 -9.64 9.52 2.94
N ALA A 214 -8.65 9.06 2.17
CA ALA A 214 -8.26 9.68 0.91
C ALA A 214 -9.27 9.48 -0.22
N LEU A 215 -9.81 8.26 -0.39
CA LEU A 215 -10.61 7.88 -1.56
C LEU A 215 -11.81 8.81 -1.80
N PRO A 216 -12.64 9.17 -0.80
CA PRO A 216 -13.75 10.11 -0.99
C PRO A 216 -13.30 11.49 -1.47
N LEU A 217 -12.15 11.98 -0.98
CA LEU A 217 -11.63 13.31 -1.30
C LEU A 217 -11.13 13.43 -2.74
N ILE A 218 -10.72 12.31 -3.34
CA ILE A 218 -10.12 12.27 -4.67
C ILE A 218 -11.01 11.61 -5.72
N GLN A 219 -12.23 11.19 -5.34
CA GLN A 219 -13.14 10.41 -6.18
C GLN A 219 -13.39 11.05 -7.55
N SER A 220 -13.53 12.39 -7.61
CA SER A 220 -13.72 13.13 -8.85
C SER A 220 -12.59 12.93 -9.86
N LYS A 221 -11.36 12.69 -9.38
CA LYS A 221 -10.18 12.52 -10.22
C LYS A 221 -10.12 11.18 -10.95
N LEU A 222 -10.96 10.20 -10.59
CA LEU A 222 -11.08 8.96 -11.36
C LEU A 222 -11.47 9.25 -12.82
N SER A 223 -12.24 10.31 -13.06
CA SER A 223 -12.65 10.71 -14.42
C SER A 223 -11.47 11.10 -15.33
N TYR A 224 -10.32 11.50 -14.76
CA TYR A 224 -9.11 11.85 -15.50
C TYR A 224 -8.27 10.63 -15.91
N LEU A 225 -8.58 9.43 -15.44
CA LEU A 225 -7.89 8.22 -15.90
C LEU A 225 -8.27 7.93 -17.37
N PRO A 226 -7.30 7.50 -18.20
CA PRO A 226 -7.42 7.54 -19.66
C PRO A 226 -8.44 6.56 -20.25
N SER A 227 -8.82 5.50 -19.53
CA SER A 227 -9.75 4.48 -20.00
C SER A 227 -10.70 4.02 -18.88
N ASN A 228 -11.85 3.48 -19.25
CA ASN A 228 -12.76 2.80 -18.32
C ASN A 228 -12.08 1.62 -17.63
N VAL A 229 -11.16 0.93 -18.32
CA VAL A 229 -10.42 -0.21 -17.78
C VAL A 229 -9.43 0.23 -16.70
N GLU A 230 -8.69 1.33 -16.92
CA GLU A 230 -7.79 1.90 -15.89
C GLU A 230 -8.59 2.46 -14.71
N ARG A 231 -9.76 3.08 -14.96
CA ARG A 231 -10.70 3.50 -13.91
C ARG A 231 -11.15 2.33 -13.05
N LEU A 232 -11.60 1.26 -13.70
CA LEU A 232 -12.02 0.04 -13.02
C LEU A 232 -10.85 -0.56 -12.25
N PHE A 233 -9.65 -0.60 -12.81
CA PHE A 233 -8.45 -1.09 -12.13
C PHE A 233 -8.11 -0.26 -10.90
N GLY A 234 -8.06 1.08 -10.99
CA GLY A 234 -7.80 1.94 -9.84
C GLY A 234 -8.80 1.74 -8.70
N TYR A 235 -10.09 1.71 -9.03
CA TYR A 235 -11.17 1.44 -8.07
C TYR A 235 -11.03 0.04 -7.45
N SER A 236 -10.86 -0.99 -8.28
CA SER A 236 -10.68 -2.38 -7.82
C SER A 236 -9.45 -2.55 -6.94
N TRP A 237 -8.33 -1.92 -7.31
CA TRP A 237 -7.06 -1.98 -6.58
C TRP A 237 -7.18 -1.35 -5.19
N GLY A 238 -7.78 -0.17 -5.09
CA GLY A 238 -8.01 0.50 -3.80
C GLY A 238 -8.82 -0.37 -2.83
N ARG A 239 -9.73 -1.21 -3.36
CA ARG A 239 -10.51 -2.16 -2.58
C ARG A 239 -9.79 -3.47 -2.28
N LEU A 240 -9.02 -4.01 -3.22
CA LEU A 240 -8.21 -5.22 -3.01
C LEU A 240 -7.20 -5.01 -1.88
N ILE A 241 -6.65 -3.80 -1.75
CA ILE A 241 -5.75 -3.44 -0.66
C ILE A 241 -6.35 -3.73 0.72
N ASN A 242 -7.65 -3.52 0.93
CA ASN A 242 -8.30 -3.83 2.21
C ASN A 242 -8.26 -5.35 2.50
N LEU A 243 -8.48 -6.18 1.49
CA LEU A 243 -8.37 -7.64 1.65
C LEU A 243 -6.94 -8.08 1.94
N ILE A 244 -5.94 -7.45 1.30
CA ILE A 244 -4.52 -7.69 1.57
C ILE A 244 -4.18 -7.24 3.00
N ALA A 245 -4.64 -6.06 3.42
CA ALA A 245 -4.40 -5.49 4.74
C ALA A 245 -4.93 -6.41 5.87
N MET A 246 -6.12 -6.97 5.68
CA MET A 246 -6.71 -7.95 6.62
C MET A 246 -5.85 -9.20 6.80
N THR A 247 -5.04 -9.58 5.80
CA THR A 247 -4.10 -10.70 5.91
C THR A 247 -2.77 -10.34 6.56
N ARG A 248 -2.51 -9.04 6.82
CA ARG A 248 -1.26 -8.51 7.36
C ARG A 248 -0.02 -8.97 6.59
N LYS A 249 -0.12 -8.99 5.27
CA LYS A 249 0.98 -9.42 4.39
C LYS A 249 2.23 -8.57 4.66
N ASN A 250 3.41 -9.21 4.70
CA ASN A 250 4.67 -8.49 4.86
C ASN A 250 4.92 -7.56 3.66
N THR A 251 5.25 -6.30 3.97
CA THR A 251 5.38 -5.17 3.04
C THR A 251 6.82 -4.69 2.89
N ASN A 252 7.80 -5.53 3.23
CA ASN A 252 9.20 -5.25 2.94
C ASN A 252 9.47 -5.12 1.43
N LEU A 253 10.68 -4.66 1.08
CA LEU A 253 11.03 -4.36 -0.31
C LEU A 253 10.94 -5.61 -1.21
N TYR A 254 11.45 -6.75 -0.73
CA TYR A 254 11.49 -7.99 -1.50
C TYR A 254 10.09 -8.49 -1.84
N GLU A 255 9.22 -8.64 -0.83
CA GLU A 255 7.86 -9.13 -1.00
C GLU A 255 7.05 -8.17 -1.88
N THR A 256 7.22 -6.86 -1.69
CA THR A 256 6.49 -5.88 -2.49
C THR A 256 6.90 -5.93 -3.96
N ILE A 257 8.20 -5.87 -4.26
CA ILE A 257 8.69 -5.87 -5.64
C ILE A 257 8.34 -7.18 -6.36
N LYS A 258 8.47 -8.32 -5.66
CA LYS A 258 8.04 -9.62 -6.17
C LYS A 258 6.57 -9.60 -6.57
N ASN A 259 5.68 -9.14 -5.70
CA ASN A 259 4.25 -9.10 -5.98
C ASN A 259 3.89 -8.10 -7.08
N GLN A 260 4.51 -6.92 -7.10
CA GLN A 260 4.29 -5.92 -8.16
C GLN A 260 4.72 -6.45 -9.53
N ARG A 261 5.91 -7.07 -9.63
CA ARG A 261 6.41 -7.63 -10.88
C ARG A 261 5.54 -8.78 -11.40
N THR A 262 4.98 -9.57 -10.48
CA THR A 262 4.20 -10.77 -10.82
C THR A 262 2.77 -10.42 -11.22
N PHE A 263 2.13 -9.47 -10.53
CA PHE A 263 0.69 -9.28 -10.61
C PHE A 263 0.23 -7.92 -11.13
N LEU A 264 1.09 -6.90 -11.19
CA LEU A 264 0.67 -5.55 -11.58
C LEU A 264 1.05 -5.18 -13.01
N PRO A 265 0.18 -4.42 -13.72
CA PRO A 265 0.52 -3.90 -15.03
C PRO A 265 1.58 -2.80 -14.95
N ARG A 266 2.60 -2.89 -15.81
CA ARG A 266 3.72 -1.93 -15.87
C ARG A 266 3.43 -0.67 -16.71
N ARG A 267 2.23 -0.59 -17.28
CA ARG A 267 1.69 0.59 -17.99
C ARG A 267 0.26 0.84 -17.54
N MET A 268 -0.28 2.01 -17.88
CA MET A 268 -1.72 2.25 -17.79
C MET A 268 -2.50 1.32 -18.72
N LEU A 269 -3.68 0.90 -18.27
CA LEU A 269 -4.54 0.01 -19.02
C LEU A 269 -5.33 0.76 -20.09
N LEU A 270 -5.47 0.11 -21.23
CA LEU A 270 -6.23 0.57 -22.40
C LEU A 270 -7.59 -0.13 -22.43
N GLU A 271 -8.54 0.40 -23.20
CA GLU A 271 -9.86 -0.23 -23.36
C GLU A 271 -9.77 -1.67 -23.90
N SER A 272 -8.79 -1.95 -24.76
CA SER A 272 -8.53 -3.27 -25.34
C SER A 272 -8.10 -4.32 -24.32
N ASP A 273 -7.51 -3.92 -23.19
CA ASP A 273 -6.96 -4.85 -22.18
C ASP A 273 -8.07 -5.64 -21.45
N ARG A 274 -9.34 -5.27 -21.61
CA ARG A 274 -10.48 -6.00 -21.04
C ARG A 274 -10.92 -7.18 -21.89
N LEU A 275 -10.71 -7.12 -23.21
CA LEU A 275 -11.35 -8.02 -24.18
C LEU A 275 -10.49 -9.24 -24.55
N THR A 276 -9.18 -9.11 -24.45
CA THR A 276 -8.23 -10.15 -24.88
C THR A 276 -7.07 -10.21 -23.90
N GLN A 277 -6.50 -11.41 -23.66
CA GLN A 277 -5.14 -11.49 -23.11
C GLN A 277 -4.23 -10.72 -24.08
N THR A 278 -3.69 -9.59 -23.64
CA THR A 278 -2.84 -8.79 -24.51
C THR A 278 -1.43 -9.35 -24.47
N ASN A 279 -0.82 -9.48 -25.65
CA ASN A 279 0.51 -10.09 -25.78
C ASN A 279 1.62 -9.23 -25.15
N ASP A 280 1.36 -7.96 -24.86
CA ASP A 280 2.32 -7.03 -24.26
C ASP A 280 2.29 -7.01 -22.73
N LEU A 281 1.29 -7.66 -22.11
CA LEU A 281 1.25 -7.89 -20.66
C LEU A 281 1.67 -9.34 -20.36
N PRO A 282 2.50 -9.56 -19.30
CA PRO A 282 2.82 -10.91 -18.86
C PRO A 282 1.56 -11.73 -18.55
N GLU A 283 1.61 -13.04 -18.79
CA GLU A 283 0.47 -13.94 -18.61
C GLU A 283 -0.14 -13.85 -17.20
N LEU A 284 0.70 -13.82 -16.16
CA LEU A 284 0.25 -13.69 -14.76
C LEU A 284 -0.41 -12.34 -14.46
N VAL A 285 0.02 -11.26 -15.12
CA VAL A 285 -0.62 -9.95 -15.03
C VAL A 285 -1.99 -9.97 -15.71
N ASN A 286 -2.10 -10.60 -16.87
CA ASN A 286 -3.40 -10.79 -17.52
C ASN A 286 -4.37 -11.60 -16.62
N LYS A 287 -3.89 -12.68 -16.01
CA LYS A 287 -4.69 -13.51 -15.09
C LYS A 287 -5.08 -12.77 -13.82
N SER A 288 -4.18 -11.98 -13.23
CA SER A 288 -4.49 -11.18 -12.04
C SER A 288 -5.55 -10.10 -12.32
N LEU A 289 -5.48 -9.43 -13.48
CA LEU A 289 -6.50 -8.48 -13.92
C LEU A 289 -7.86 -9.13 -14.09
N GLN A 290 -7.92 -10.33 -14.66
CA GLN A 290 -9.17 -11.07 -14.79
C GLN A 290 -9.77 -11.45 -13.43
N VAL A 291 -8.94 -11.92 -12.49
CA VAL A 291 -9.36 -12.17 -11.10
C VAL A 291 -9.92 -10.89 -10.51
N LEU A 292 -9.18 -9.78 -10.61
CA LEU A 292 -9.57 -8.50 -10.05
C LEU A 292 -10.91 -7.98 -10.62
N PHE A 293 -11.11 -8.08 -11.93
CA PHE A 293 -12.34 -7.62 -12.60
C PHE A 293 -13.53 -8.56 -12.42
N SER A 294 -13.32 -9.78 -11.95
CA SER A 294 -14.40 -10.72 -11.62
C SER A 294 -15.09 -10.41 -10.28
N PHE A 295 -14.43 -9.67 -9.39
CA PHE A 295 -15.01 -9.28 -8.12
C PHE A 295 -16.23 -8.39 -8.36
N ARG A 296 -17.39 -8.83 -7.88
CA ARG A 296 -18.61 -8.02 -7.90
C ARG A 296 -18.61 -7.06 -6.72
N PHE A 297 -18.47 -5.78 -7.00
CA PHE A 297 -18.38 -4.74 -5.96
C PHE A 297 -19.60 -4.65 -5.05
N ASP A 298 -20.80 -4.97 -5.56
CA ASP A 298 -22.03 -5.01 -4.76
C ASP A 298 -21.95 -6.00 -3.59
N TRP A 299 -21.05 -6.99 -3.67
CA TRP A 299 -20.89 -8.04 -2.68
C TRP A 299 -19.66 -7.82 -1.79
N LEU A 300 -18.90 -6.76 -2.06
CA LEU A 300 -17.59 -6.56 -1.46
C LEU A 300 -17.68 -6.38 0.05
N THR A 301 -18.66 -5.63 0.56
CA THR A 301 -18.89 -5.48 2.01
C THR A 301 -19.14 -6.83 2.68
N TYR A 302 -19.84 -7.75 2.01
CA TYR A 302 -20.08 -9.10 2.53
C TYR A 302 -18.82 -9.96 2.47
N ILE A 303 -18.03 -9.85 1.40
CA ILE A 303 -16.74 -10.51 1.25
C ILE A 303 -15.79 -10.05 2.34
N GLU A 304 -15.63 -8.73 2.53
CA GLU A 304 -14.81 -8.12 3.58
C GLU A 304 -15.22 -8.61 4.99
N LYS A 305 -16.53 -8.72 5.27
CA LYS A 305 -17.02 -9.24 6.55
C LYS A 305 -16.70 -10.72 6.79
N ILE A 306 -16.71 -11.54 5.75
CA ILE A 306 -16.32 -12.95 5.85
C ILE A 306 -14.80 -13.05 5.98
N TRP A 307 -14.09 -12.27 5.17
CA TRP A 307 -12.64 -12.22 5.14
C TRP A 307 -12.06 -11.77 6.48
N SER A 308 -12.62 -10.73 7.11
CA SER A 308 -12.17 -10.27 8.43
C SER A 308 -12.33 -11.32 9.53
N LYS A 309 -13.39 -12.13 9.47
CA LYS A 309 -13.55 -13.28 10.38
C LYS A 309 -12.54 -14.37 10.08
N LEU A 310 -12.29 -14.64 8.80
CA LEU A 310 -11.31 -15.64 8.36
C LEU A 310 -9.89 -15.24 8.80
N THR A 311 -9.54 -13.96 8.73
CA THR A 311 -8.21 -13.45 9.02
C THR A 311 -8.05 -12.94 10.45
N CYS A 312 -8.97 -13.28 11.35
CA CYS A 312 -8.95 -12.74 12.71
C CYS A 312 -7.83 -13.31 13.60
N ASN A 313 -7.19 -14.41 13.20
CA ASN A 313 -6.06 -15.02 13.91
C ASN A 313 -4.87 -15.27 12.97
N TYR A 314 -3.67 -15.31 13.55
CA TYR A 314 -2.41 -15.50 12.83
C TYR A 314 -2.38 -16.78 11.96
N GLU A 315 -2.82 -17.91 12.50
CA GLU A 315 -2.77 -19.21 11.82
C GLU A 315 -3.64 -19.24 10.56
N ALA A 316 -4.78 -18.57 10.59
CA ALA A 316 -5.66 -18.45 9.43
C ALA A 316 -5.15 -17.41 8.42
N ARG A 317 -4.53 -16.32 8.90
CA ARG A 317 -3.94 -15.28 8.02
C ARG A 317 -2.89 -15.83 7.07
N ILE A 318 -2.01 -16.72 7.52
CA ILE A 318 -0.99 -17.35 6.67
C ILE A 318 -1.63 -17.98 5.41
N TYR A 319 -2.68 -18.78 5.61
CA TYR A 319 -3.36 -19.45 4.49
C TYR A 319 -4.25 -18.50 3.69
N ALA A 320 -4.78 -17.44 4.31
CA ALA A 320 -5.48 -16.38 3.59
C ALA A 320 -4.54 -15.61 2.64
N GLN A 321 -3.27 -15.36 3.03
CA GLN A 321 -2.26 -14.79 2.14
C GLN A 321 -2.01 -15.70 0.93
N TYR A 322 -1.76 -17.00 1.16
CA TYR A 322 -1.56 -17.96 0.07
C TYR A 322 -2.77 -18.10 -0.84
N THR A 323 -3.98 -17.90 -0.30
CA THR A 323 -5.22 -17.89 -1.08
C THR A 323 -5.18 -16.75 -2.09
N LEU A 324 -4.89 -15.52 -1.66
CA LEU A 324 -4.81 -14.34 -2.54
C LEU A 324 -3.72 -14.50 -3.62
N GLU A 325 -2.53 -14.94 -3.23
CA GLU A 325 -1.40 -15.14 -4.16
C GLU A 325 -1.68 -16.24 -5.20
N SER A 326 -2.48 -17.23 -4.83
CA SER A 326 -2.78 -18.36 -5.72
C SER A 326 -3.94 -18.10 -6.68
N MET A 327 -4.75 -17.06 -6.47
CA MET A 327 -5.96 -16.82 -7.29
C MET A 327 -5.63 -16.68 -8.78
N ALA A 328 -4.52 -16.03 -9.10
CA ALA A 328 -4.07 -15.82 -10.48
C ALA A 328 -3.21 -16.97 -11.03
N THR A 329 -2.69 -17.87 -10.19
CA THR A 329 -1.76 -18.94 -10.59
C THR A 329 -2.45 -20.30 -10.67
N SER A 330 -3.29 -20.65 -9.68
CA SER A 330 -3.99 -21.94 -9.59
C SER A 330 -5.22 -21.83 -8.68
N LYS A 331 -6.41 -21.97 -9.27
CA LYS A 331 -7.69 -21.99 -8.53
C LYS A 331 -7.79 -23.15 -7.56
N PHE A 332 -7.21 -24.30 -7.90
CA PHE A 332 -7.19 -25.46 -7.01
C PHE A 332 -6.37 -25.18 -5.76
N LEU A 333 -5.17 -24.59 -5.91
CA LEU A 333 -4.35 -24.19 -4.77
C LEU A 333 -5.04 -23.11 -3.93
N ALA A 334 -5.62 -22.09 -4.57
CA ALA A 334 -6.37 -21.04 -3.89
C ALA A 334 -7.53 -21.62 -3.07
N LEU A 335 -8.31 -22.57 -3.61
CA LEU A 335 -9.39 -23.24 -2.88
C LEU A 335 -8.87 -24.10 -1.72
N LYS A 336 -7.75 -24.81 -1.92
CA LYS A 336 -7.09 -25.59 -0.87
C LYS A 336 -6.66 -24.69 0.29
N TYR A 337 -6.00 -23.58 0.01
CA TYR A 337 -5.57 -22.63 1.04
C TYR A 337 -6.75 -21.94 1.72
N LEU A 338 -7.80 -21.58 0.98
CA LEU A 338 -9.01 -21.01 1.56
C LEU A 338 -9.66 -22.00 2.55
N THR A 339 -9.70 -23.28 2.19
CA THR A 339 -10.23 -24.34 3.07
C THR A 339 -9.40 -24.45 4.35
N GLN A 340 -8.07 -24.41 4.24
CA GLN A 340 -7.19 -24.44 5.41
C GLN A 340 -7.34 -23.20 6.29
N ALA A 341 -7.48 -22.01 5.68
CA ALA A 341 -7.75 -20.78 6.40
C ALA A 341 -9.07 -20.88 7.19
N MET A 342 -10.12 -21.45 6.59
CA MET A 342 -11.42 -21.64 7.27
C MET A 342 -11.32 -22.60 8.45
N ILE A 343 -10.57 -23.70 8.30
CA ILE A 343 -10.32 -24.64 9.39
C ILE A 343 -9.61 -23.92 10.54
N ASN A 344 -8.53 -23.18 10.25
CA ASN A 344 -7.76 -22.46 11.27
C ASN A 344 -8.57 -21.33 11.92
N ALA A 345 -9.45 -20.65 11.19
CA ALA A 345 -10.34 -19.63 11.74
C ALA A 345 -11.35 -20.20 12.75
N ILE A 346 -11.70 -21.49 12.64
CA ILE A 346 -12.58 -22.18 13.60
C ILE A 346 -11.78 -22.75 14.78
N LEU A 347 -10.60 -23.32 14.51
CA LEU A 347 -9.78 -23.99 15.54
C LEU A 347 -9.10 -23.02 16.50
N PHE A 348 -8.70 -21.84 16.01
CA PHE A 348 -7.94 -20.87 16.79
C PHE A 348 -8.78 -19.64 17.14
N GLN A 349 -8.60 -19.13 18.36
CA GLN A 349 -9.26 -17.90 18.80
C GLN A 349 -8.71 -16.70 18.02
N CYS A 350 -9.58 -15.71 17.75
CA CYS A 350 -9.16 -14.44 17.18
C CYS A 350 -8.17 -13.73 18.12
N ASP A 351 -7.19 -13.04 17.54
CA ASP A 351 -6.21 -12.29 18.30
C ASP A 351 -6.92 -11.15 19.06
N THR A 352 -6.64 -11.03 20.36
CA THR A 352 -7.35 -10.11 21.26
C THR A 352 -6.90 -8.65 21.12
N THR A 353 -5.90 -8.35 20.29
CA THR A 353 -5.11 -7.11 20.40
C THR A 353 -5.62 -5.90 19.61
N PHE A 354 -6.68 -5.98 18.81
CA PHE A 354 -7.24 -4.79 18.15
C PHE A 354 -8.77 -4.76 18.14
N LYS A 355 -9.38 -4.83 19.33
CA LYS A 355 -10.61 -4.07 19.60
C LYS A 355 -10.21 -2.63 19.90
N ILE A 356 -9.88 -1.86 18.87
CA ILE A 356 -10.07 -0.41 18.94
C ILE A 356 -11.35 -0.18 18.16
N ASP A 357 -12.36 0.32 18.86
CA ASP A 357 -13.72 0.51 18.38
C ASP A 357 -13.76 1.05 16.94
N LEU A 358 -14.50 0.33 16.09
CA LEU A 358 -14.95 0.78 14.77
C LEU A 358 -16.03 1.84 14.92
#